data_AF-A0A7W0TRQ0-F1
#
_entry.id   AF-A0A7W0TRQ0-F1
#
_cell.length_a   1.000
_cell.length_b   1.000
_cell.length_c   1.000
_cell.angle_alpha   90.00
_cell.angle_beta   90.00
_cell.angle_gamma   90.00
#
_symmetry.space_group_name_H-M   'P 1'
#
loop_
_entity.id
_entity.type
_entity.pdbx_description
1 polymer ?
#
loop_
_entity_poly.entity_id
_entity_poly.type
_entity_poly.pdbx_seq_one_letter_code
_entity_poly.pdbx_strand_id
1 'polypeptide(L)'
;MQDENGLRALLEALEGALADAAPEEIWAQLAYLAGQNVQLDETERDSAVRRALFLLAAGGDPRRTLDFDGRAVTALAVELGTCDRRRELAAAIRALRLEAGGLPRTEATLVRLETESELAWRAYACALLAEALDV
;
A
#
# COMPACT_ATOMS: atom_id res chain seq x y z
N MET A 1 25.38 3.16 -1.91
CA MET A 1 25.29 4.64 -2.10
C MET A 1 24.51 5.03 -3.36
N GLN A 2 24.00 4.08 -4.17
CA GLN A 2 23.10 4.39 -5.30
C GLN A 2 21.61 4.31 -4.92
N ASP A 3 21.28 3.78 -3.73
CA ASP A 3 19.90 3.50 -3.32
C ASP A 3 19.17 4.72 -2.73
N GLU A 4 19.82 5.54 -1.90
CA GLU A 4 19.22 6.76 -1.31
C GLU A 4 18.81 7.77 -2.39
N ASN A 5 19.67 7.99 -3.40
CA ASN A 5 19.38 8.94 -4.47
C ASN A 5 18.24 8.46 -5.40
N GLY A 6 18.09 7.14 -5.56
CA GLY A 6 17.00 6.53 -6.33
C GLY A 6 15.66 6.61 -5.61
N LEU A 7 15.64 6.30 -4.30
CA LEU A 7 14.44 6.42 -3.47
C LEU A 7 13.95 7.87 -3.41
N ARG A 8 14.86 8.83 -3.24
CA ARG A 8 14.50 10.24 -3.22
C ARG A 8 13.84 10.69 -4.53
N ALA A 9 14.43 10.32 -5.67
CA ALA A 9 13.87 10.64 -6.99
C ALA A 9 12.48 10.00 -7.19
N LEU A 10 12.26 8.78 -6.68
CA LEU A 10 10.95 8.14 -6.70
C LEU A 10 9.93 8.92 -5.86
N LEU A 11 10.29 9.35 -4.65
CA LEU A 11 9.40 10.14 -3.78
C LEU A 11 9.06 11.50 -4.42
N GLU A 12 10.00 12.15 -5.09
CA GLU A 12 9.76 13.39 -5.83
C GLU A 12 8.80 13.18 -7.02
N ALA A 13 8.96 12.08 -7.75
CA ALA A 13 8.04 11.71 -8.83
C ALA A 13 6.62 11.43 -8.29
N LEU A 14 6.53 10.72 -7.16
CA LEU A 14 5.27 10.49 -6.47
C LEU A 14 4.64 11.82 -6.04
N GLU A 15 5.36 12.70 -5.35
CA GLU A 15 4.83 14.01 -4.91
C GLU A 15 4.16 14.79 -6.06
N GLY A 16 4.71 14.72 -7.28
CA GLY A 16 4.11 15.29 -8.48
C GLY A 16 2.85 14.55 -8.95
N ALA A 17 2.89 13.22 -9.01
CA ALA A 17 1.75 12.39 -9.44
C ALA A 17 0.55 12.48 -8.49
N LEU A 18 0.80 12.66 -7.18
CA LEU A 18 -0.24 12.72 -6.15
C LEU A 18 -1.03 14.03 -6.13
N ALA A 19 -0.70 15.01 -7.00
CA ALA A 19 -1.36 16.32 -7.01
C ALA A 19 -2.86 16.25 -7.31
N ASP A 20 -3.28 15.31 -8.16
CA ASP A 20 -4.66 15.13 -8.61
C ASP A 20 -5.26 13.75 -8.23
N ALA A 21 -4.52 12.94 -7.49
CA ALA A 21 -4.93 11.59 -7.10
C ALA A 21 -5.94 11.61 -5.94
N ALA A 22 -6.83 10.61 -5.91
CA ALA A 22 -7.74 10.42 -4.78
C ALA A 22 -6.94 10.00 -3.52
N PRO A 23 -7.36 10.38 -2.30
CA PRO A 23 -6.63 10.05 -1.08
C PRO A 23 -6.30 8.56 -0.92
N GLU A 24 -7.25 7.67 -1.25
CA GLU A 24 -7.10 6.22 -1.15
C GLU A 24 -6.01 5.68 -2.09
N GLU A 25 -5.89 6.28 -3.27
CA GLU A 25 -4.85 5.96 -4.24
C GLU A 25 -3.48 6.39 -3.72
N ILE A 26 -3.41 7.60 -3.14
CA ILE A 26 -2.19 8.12 -2.50
C ILE A 26 -1.75 7.20 -1.35
N TRP A 27 -2.69 6.74 -0.53
CA TRP A 27 -2.41 5.81 0.57
C TRP A 27 -1.89 4.48 0.04
N ALA A 28 -2.54 3.91 -0.98
CA ALA A 28 -2.17 2.64 -1.58
C ALA A 28 -0.75 2.69 -2.17
N GLN A 29 -0.41 3.72 -2.94
CA GLN A 29 0.91 3.87 -3.56
C GLN A 29 2.03 3.96 -2.50
N LEU A 30 1.87 4.80 -1.47
CA LEU A 30 2.88 4.96 -0.43
C LEU A 30 2.98 3.74 0.51
N ALA A 31 1.85 3.10 0.82
CA ALA A 31 1.84 1.87 1.60
C ALA A 31 2.47 0.70 0.81
N TYR A 32 2.29 0.64 -0.51
CA TYR A 32 2.93 -0.34 -1.38
C TYR A 32 4.45 -0.17 -1.42
N LEU A 33 4.93 1.06 -1.57
CA LEU A 33 6.36 1.37 -1.54
C LEU A 33 7.00 0.98 -0.21
N ALA A 34 6.35 1.31 0.91
CA ALA A 34 6.82 0.91 2.25
C ALA A 34 6.77 -0.62 2.42
N GLY A 35 5.71 -1.24 1.91
CA GLY A 35 5.42 -2.66 2.03
C GLY A 35 6.37 -3.59 1.28
N GLN A 36 7.21 -3.07 0.39
CA GLN A 36 8.27 -3.85 -0.27
C GLN A 36 9.28 -4.46 0.73
N ASN A 37 9.38 -3.89 1.94
CA ASN A 37 10.27 -4.37 2.99
C ASN A 37 9.59 -5.30 4.02
N VAL A 38 8.27 -5.49 3.92
CA VAL A 38 7.53 -6.37 4.83
C VAL A 38 7.83 -7.82 4.49
N GLN A 39 8.15 -8.63 5.50
CA GLN A 39 8.44 -10.04 5.33
C GLN A 39 7.15 -10.81 5.08
N LEU A 40 6.89 -11.07 3.81
CA LEU A 40 5.73 -11.83 3.36
C LEU A 40 6.19 -12.94 2.42
N ASP A 41 5.86 -14.19 2.76
CA ASP A 41 6.12 -15.32 1.89
C ASP A 41 5.34 -15.14 0.58
N GLU A 42 6.03 -15.34 -0.56
CA GLU A 42 5.45 -15.11 -1.88
C GLU A 42 4.27 -16.06 -2.15
N THR A 43 4.37 -17.33 -1.72
CA THR A 43 3.30 -18.30 -1.92
C THR A 43 2.08 -17.96 -1.06
N GLU A 44 2.29 -17.53 0.18
CA GLU A 44 1.24 -17.02 1.07
C GLU A 44 0.55 -15.79 0.47
N ARG A 45 1.35 -14.78 0.07
CA ARG A 45 0.87 -13.55 -0.58
C ARG A 45 0.00 -13.87 -1.78
N ASP A 46 0.55 -14.61 -2.75
CA ASP A 46 -0.13 -14.87 -4.02
C ASP A 46 -1.40 -15.68 -3.80
N SER A 47 -1.40 -16.60 -2.83
CA SER A 47 -2.58 -17.38 -2.49
C SER A 47 -3.67 -16.52 -1.86
N ALA A 48 -3.31 -15.59 -0.97
CA ALA A 48 -4.26 -14.66 -0.36
C ALA A 48 -4.82 -13.67 -1.38
N VAL A 49 -3.97 -13.11 -2.25
CA VAL A 49 -4.35 -12.23 -3.35
C VAL A 49 -5.33 -12.93 -4.28
N ARG A 50 -5.03 -14.17 -4.72
CA ARG A 50 -5.95 -14.96 -5.56
C ARG A 50 -7.31 -15.16 -4.90
N ARG A 51 -7.36 -15.48 -3.60
CA ARG A 51 -8.63 -15.61 -2.84
C ARG A 51 -9.41 -14.30 -2.82
N ALA A 52 -8.74 -13.18 -2.58
CA ALA A 52 -9.37 -11.87 -2.58
C ALA A 52 -9.87 -11.44 -3.97
N LEU A 53 -9.15 -11.78 -5.05
CA LEU A 53 -9.63 -11.59 -6.43
C LEU A 53 -10.89 -12.42 -6.73
N PHE A 54 -10.99 -13.65 -6.23
CA PHE A 54 -12.23 -14.43 -6.34
C PHE A 54 -13.39 -13.77 -5.58
N LEU A 55 -13.15 -13.17 -4.41
CA LEU A 55 -14.18 -12.40 -3.70
C LEU A 55 -14.61 -11.15 -4.48
N LEU A 56 -13.68 -10.47 -5.14
CA LEU A 56 -13.98 -9.33 -6.00
C LEU A 56 -14.88 -9.75 -7.17
N ALA A 57 -14.51 -10.83 -7.88
CA ALA A 57 -15.25 -11.36 -9.01
C ALA A 57 -16.64 -11.92 -8.63
N ALA A 58 -16.79 -12.50 -7.43
CA ALA A 58 -18.09 -12.95 -6.93
C ALA A 58 -19.06 -11.77 -6.66
N GLY A 59 -18.54 -10.55 -6.51
CA GLY A 59 -19.31 -9.33 -6.26
C GLY A 59 -19.80 -8.59 -7.50
N GLY A 60 -19.60 -9.12 -8.71
CA GLY A 60 -20.01 -8.50 -9.98
C GLY A 60 -18.87 -8.40 -10.99
N ASP A 61 -18.80 -7.31 -11.75
CA ASP A 61 -17.72 -7.09 -12.72
C ASP A 61 -16.36 -6.99 -12.02
N PRO A 62 -15.40 -7.91 -12.28
CA PRO A 62 -14.05 -7.83 -11.71
C PRO A 62 -13.25 -6.62 -12.20
N ARG A 63 -13.69 -5.94 -13.27
CA ARG A 63 -13.12 -4.69 -13.77
C ARG A 63 -13.72 -3.44 -13.13
N ARG A 64 -14.63 -3.59 -12.16
CA ARG A 64 -15.12 -2.44 -11.38
C ARG A 64 -13.95 -1.81 -10.63
N THR A 65 -13.99 -0.49 -10.45
CA THR A 65 -13.01 0.24 -9.63
C THR A 65 -12.86 -0.45 -8.27
N LEU A 66 -11.61 -0.71 -7.87
CA LEU A 66 -11.31 -1.32 -6.58
C LEU A 66 -11.82 -0.39 -5.48
N ASP A 67 -12.70 -0.92 -4.64
CA ASP A 67 -13.24 -0.20 -3.48
C ASP A 67 -12.32 -0.46 -2.28
N PHE A 68 -11.72 0.62 -1.76
CA PHE A 68 -10.80 0.59 -0.62
C PHE A 68 -11.42 -0.02 0.65
N ASP A 69 -12.70 0.23 0.89
CA ASP A 69 -13.47 -0.34 2.01
C ASP A 69 -14.19 -1.64 1.61
N GLY A 70 -13.98 -2.10 0.37
CA GLY A 70 -14.63 -3.26 -0.20
C GLY A 70 -14.24 -4.58 0.47
N ARG A 71 -15.09 -5.60 0.29
CA ARG A 71 -14.87 -6.93 0.88
C ARG A 71 -13.56 -7.60 0.48
N ALA A 72 -13.11 -7.41 -0.76
CA ALA A 72 -11.87 -8.04 -1.23
C ALA A 72 -10.65 -7.47 -0.51
N VAL A 73 -10.55 -6.14 -0.42
CA VAL A 73 -9.46 -5.44 0.27
C VAL A 73 -9.46 -5.76 1.77
N THR A 74 -10.63 -5.67 2.42
CA THR A 74 -10.75 -5.94 3.86
C THR A 74 -10.47 -7.40 4.21
N ALA A 75 -10.92 -8.36 3.39
CA ALA A 75 -10.59 -9.78 3.60
C ALA A 75 -9.09 -10.04 3.45
N LEU A 76 -8.44 -9.47 2.43
CA LEU A 76 -6.99 -9.61 2.25
C LEU A 76 -6.21 -8.99 3.41
N ALA A 77 -6.61 -7.79 3.85
CA ALA A 77 -6.00 -7.10 4.98
C ALA A 77 -6.09 -7.93 6.26
N VAL A 78 -7.23 -8.56 6.53
CA VAL A 78 -7.41 -9.46 7.68
C VAL A 78 -6.53 -10.71 7.54
N GLU A 79 -6.51 -11.32 6.35
CA GLU A 79 -5.82 -12.58 6.12
C GLU A 79 -4.30 -12.47 6.28
N LEU A 80 -3.69 -11.42 5.72
CA LEU A 80 -2.24 -11.21 5.79
C LEU A 80 -1.79 -10.49 7.08
N GLY A 81 -2.74 -9.87 7.79
CA GLY A 81 -2.48 -8.90 8.86
C GLY A 81 -2.11 -9.51 10.19
N THR A 82 -0.82 -9.83 10.36
CA THR A 82 -0.27 -10.14 11.69
C THR A 82 0.23 -8.87 12.38
N CYS A 83 0.28 -8.88 13.72
CA CYS A 83 0.85 -7.77 14.49
C CYS A 83 2.31 -7.49 14.10
N ASP A 84 3.08 -8.52 13.75
CA ASP A 84 4.50 -8.41 13.40
C ASP A 84 4.66 -7.69 12.06
N ARG A 85 3.93 -8.11 11.02
CA ARG A 85 3.96 -7.47 9.69
C ARG A 85 3.46 -6.03 9.71
N ARG A 86 2.44 -5.75 10.52
CA ARG A 86 1.96 -4.37 10.71
C ARG A 86 3.00 -3.47 11.37
N ARG A 87 3.80 -4.01 12.29
CA ARG A 87 4.94 -3.28 12.89
C ARG A 87 6.07 -3.08 11.87
N GLU A 88 6.36 -4.07 11.05
CA GLU A 88 7.33 -3.94 9.95
C GLU A 88 6.92 -2.85 8.96
N LEU A 89 5.65 -2.83 8.54
CA LEU A 89 5.12 -1.80 7.66
C LEU A 89 5.22 -0.41 8.31
N ALA A 90 4.85 -0.27 9.58
CA ALA A 90 4.96 0.99 10.31
C ALA A 90 6.42 1.49 10.40
N ALA A 91 7.39 0.58 10.61
CA ALA A 91 8.81 0.92 10.61
C ALA A 91 9.28 1.38 9.22
N ALA A 92 8.84 0.71 8.15
CA ALA A 92 9.16 1.09 6.77
C ALA A 92 8.55 2.45 6.39
N ILE A 93 7.30 2.72 6.77
CA ILE A 93 6.65 4.03 6.59
C ILE A 93 7.44 5.13 7.29
N ARG A 94 7.87 4.89 8.53
CA ARG A 94 8.70 5.84 9.27
C ARG A 94 10.02 6.12 8.56
N ALA A 95 10.67 5.10 8.01
CA ALA A 95 11.90 5.28 7.25
C ALA A 95 11.67 6.13 5.99
N LEU A 96 10.62 5.85 5.21
CA LEU A 96 10.26 6.67 4.04
C LEU A 96 9.97 8.13 4.42
N ARG A 97 9.33 8.36 5.59
CA ARG A 97 9.01 9.71 6.04
C ARG A 97 10.26 10.55 6.31
N LEU A 98 11.35 9.93 6.78
CA LEU A 98 12.62 10.64 6.99
C LEU A 98 13.22 11.10 5.64
N GLU A 99 13.04 10.30 4.59
CA GLU A 99 13.50 10.60 3.22
C GLU A 99 12.59 11.57 2.46
N ALA A 100 11.34 11.73 2.89
CA ALA A 100 10.34 12.58 2.24
C ALA A 100 10.51 14.09 2.49
N GLY A 101 11.59 14.51 3.15
CA GLY A 101 11.86 15.91 3.52
C GLY A 101 11.57 16.92 2.41
N GLY A 102 10.66 17.87 2.63
CA GLY A 102 10.29 18.91 1.67
C GLY A 102 9.25 18.48 0.61
N LEU A 103 8.64 17.31 0.76
CA LEU A 103 7.56 16.79 -0.09
C LEU A 103 6.24 16.78 0.71
N PRO A 104 5.49 17.90 0.71
CA PRO A 104 4.44 18.13 1.72
C PRO A 104 3.28 17.14 1.66
N ARG A 105 2.85 16.69 0.47
CA ARG A 105 1.74 15.72 0.37
C ARG A 105 2.21 14.33 0.78
N THR A 106 3.40 13.96 0.37
CA THR A 106 4.04 12.68 0.71
C THR A 106 4.26 12.60 2.22
N GLU A 107 4.85 13.63 2.83
CA GLU A 107 5.04 13.71 4.28
C GLU A 107 3.71 13.63 5.05
N ALA A 108 2.72 14.45 4.68
CA ALA A 108 1.43 14.46 5.36
C ALA A 108 0.75 13.09 5.29
N THR A 109 0.85 12.41 4.15
CA THR A 109 0.31 11.06 4.01
C THR A 109 1.07 10.05 4.87
N LEU A 110 2.40 10.05 4.82
CA LEU A 110 3.22 9.12 5.60
C LEU A 110 3.00 9.31 7.11
N VAL A 111 2.81 10.54 7.59
CA VAL A 111 2.40 10.82 8.98
C VAL A 111 1.07 10.15 9.31
N ARG A 112 0.09 10.25 8.40
CA ARG A 112 -1.22 9.63 8.60
C ARG A 112 -1.13 8.11 8.65
N LEU A 113 -0.45 7.49 7.69
CA LEU A 113 -0.26 6.03 7.64
C LEU A 113 0.55 5.53 8.85
N GLU A 114 1.53 6.29 9.34
CA GLU A 114 2.28 5.96 10.56
C GLU A 114 1.37 5.98 11.80
N THR A 115 0.41 6.92 11.86
CA THR A 115 -0.50 7.09 12.99
C THR A 115 -1.64 6.06 12.97
N GLU A 116 -2.15 5.74 11.80
CA GLU A 116 -3.31 4.87 11.60
C GLU A 116 -2.88 3.49 11.05
N SER A 117 -2.37 2.62 11.92
CA SER A 117 -1.81 1.31 11.50
C SER A 117 -2.78 0.42 10.70
N GLU A 118 -4.06 0.38 11.06
CA GLU A 118 -5.09 -0.37 10.31
C GLU A 118 -5.31 0.23 8.92
N LEU A 119 -5.29 1.57 8.81
CA LEU A 119 -5.41 2.27 7.53
C LEU A 119 -4.22 1.92 6.63
N ALA A 120 -3.00 1.99 7.16
CA ALA A 120 -1.78 1.66 6.44
C ALA A 120 -1.78 0.21 5.93
N TRP A 121 -2.17 -0.72 6.79
CA TRP A 121 -2.24 -2.13 6.42
C TRP A 121 -3.30 -2.40 5.34
N ARG A 122 -4.46 -1.75 5.45
CA ARG A 122 -5.51 -1.84 4.43
C ARG A 122 -5.11 -1.20 3.11
N ALA A 123 -4.40 -0.08 3.15
CA ALA A 123 -3.84 0.55 1.95
C ALA A 123 -2.81 -0.34 1.26
N TYR A 124 -1.96 -1.01 2.03
CA TYR A 124 -1.03 -2.00 1.48
C TYR A 124 -1.77 -3.17 0.81
N ALA A 125 -2.80 -3.73 1.46
CA ALA A 125 -3.63 -4.78 0.87
C ALA A 125 -4.36 -4.32 -0.41
N CYS A 126 -4.86 -3.08 -0.42
CA CYS A 126 -5.49 -2.47 -1.60
C CYS A 126 -4.50 -2.42 -2.76
N ALA A 127 -3.27 -1.99 -2.52
CA ALA A 127 -2.25 -1.89 -3.55
C ALA A 127 -1.81 -3.26 -4.09
N LEU A 128 -1.69 -4.29 -3.25
CA LEU A 128 -1.41 -5.66 -3.70
C LEU A 128 -2.49 -6.18 -4.65
N LEU A 129 -3.76 -5.82 -4.42
CA LEU A 129 -4.85 -6.17 -5.33
C LEU A 129 -4.82 -5.36 -6.62
N ALA A 130 -4.52 -4.06 -6.55
CA ALA A 130 -4.37 -3.21 -7.72
C ALA A 130 -3.25 -3.72 -8.63
N GLU A 131 -2.08 -4.02 -8.06
CA GLU A 131 -0.95 -4.63 -8.77
C GLU A 131 -1.35 -5.92 -9.49
N ALA A 132 -2.13 -6.78 -8.84
CA ALA A 132 -2.58 -8.04 -9.42
C ALA A 132 -3.66 -7.88 -10.52
N LEU A 133 -4.31 -6.72 -10.63
CA LEU A 133 -5.31 -6.40 -11.66
C LEU A 133 -4.69 -5.71 -12.89
N ASP A 134 -3.52 -5.08 -12.72
CA ASP A 134 -2.76 -4.42 -13.79
C ASP A 134 -1.91 -5.41 -14.62
N VAL A 135 -1.99 -6.71 -14.34
CA VAL A 135 -1.27 -7.81 -15.01
C VAL A 135 -2.02 -8.35 -16.23
#